data_AF-A0A9D9X5U5-F1
#
_entry.id   AF-A0A9D9X5U5-F1
#
_cell.length_a   1.000
_cell.length_b   1.000
_cell.length_c   1.000
_cell.angle_alpha   90.00
_cell.angle_beta   90.00
_cell.angle_gamma   90.00
#
_symmetry.space_group_name_H-M   'P 1'
#
loop_
_entity.id
_entity.type
_entity.pdbx_description
1 polymer ?
#
loop_
_entity_poly.entity_id
_entity_poly.type
_entity_poly.pdbx_seq_one_letter_code
_entity_poly.pdbx_strand_id
1 'polypeptide(L)'
;MMDCQASRQSGFTLVEVLVALVVMATLALMAWQGVDGIVRTRDASQSRLEATLRLGTVIAQWEQDLASIQETDVVPALTFDGSTLRLTRRTDDGIQLVAWSLQPSTGPEGVRNQWLRWAGPSATSSGPLQESWLRSQSLQGNPQGASRTLPGISQWQVYCYRGNAWTNCQSSGDVAATAGGAGPAKVVLPSGLRLVLTFSGGDGFDGTLTRDVAFGPQAQ
;
A
#
# COMPACT_ATOMS: atom_id res chain seq x y z
N MET A 1 52.26 72.39 -6.30
CA MET A 1 50.96 72.91 -5.86
C MET A 1 50.09 71.69 -5.60
N MET A 2 50.10 71.21 -4.36
CA MET A 2 49.35 70.02 -3.92
C MET A 2 48.12 70.52 -3.18
N ASP A 3 46.97 70.46 -3.83
CA ASP A 3 45.70 70.78 -3.20
C ASP A 3 45.27 69.62 -2.30
N CYS A 4 45.41 69.81 -0.98
CA CYS A 4 44.81 68.94 0.03
C CYS A 4 43.28 69.15 0.02
N GLN A 5 42.54 68.33 -0.73
CA GLN A 5 41.10 68.23 -0.56
C GLN A 5 40.79 67.54 0.77
N ALA A 6 40.40 68.32 1.77
CA ALA A 6 39.84 67.81 3.02
C ALA A 6 38.43 67.26 2.77
N SER A 7 38.30 65.93 2.76
CA SER A 7 37.01 65.25 2.74
C SER A 7 36.22 65.55 4.01
N ARG A 8 35.11 66.29 3.90
CA ARG A 8 34.14 66.44 4.99
C ARG A 8 33.55 65.07 5.30
N GLN A 9 33.85 64.53 6.48
CA GLN A 9 33.14 63.36 7.01
C GLN A 9 31.70 63.77 7.31
N SER A 10 30.74 63.30 6.50
CA SER A 10 29.33 63.34 6.82
C SER A 10 29.07 62.35 7.97
N GLY A 11 28.76 62.86 9.16
CA GLY A 11 28.35 62.02 10.29
C GLY A 11 27.05 61.30 9.97
N PHE A 12 27.03 59.98 10.16
CA PHE A 12 25.86 59.11 9.97
C PHE A 12 24.70 59.61 10.84
N THR A 13 23.59 60.00 10.22
CA THR A 13 22.41 60.38 11.01
C THR A 13 21.77 59.13 11.62
N LEU A 14 21.21 59.25 12.82
CA LEU A 14 20.50 58.14 13.49
C LEU A 14 19.36 57.59 12.62
N VAL A 15 18.77 58.45 11.79
CA VAL A 15 17.74 58.10 10.80
C VAL A 15 18.28 57.17 9.73
N GLU A 16 19.50 57.40 9.22
CA GLU A 16 20.09 56.60 8.15
C GLU A 16 20.43 55.18 8.61
N VAL A 17 20.95 55.04 9.83
CA VAL A 17 21.14 53.72 10.46
C VAL A 17 19.80 53.02 10.65
N LEU A 18 18.76 53.73 11.09
CA LEU A 18 17.44 53.15 11.30
C LEU A 18 16.81 52.65 9.99
N VAL A 19 16.91 53.43 8.90
CA VAL A 19 16.46 53.00 7.58
C VAL A 19 17.26 51.79 7.09
N ALA A 20 18.58 51.80 7.23
CA ALA A 20 19.42 50.66 6.86
C ALA A 20 19.04 49.39 7.63
N LEU A 21 18.78 49.50 8.94
CA LEU A 21 18.33 48.37 9.77
C LEU A 21 16.96 47.86 9.34
N VAL A 22 16.01 48.73 9.01
CA VAL A 22 14.68 48.33 8.52
C VAL A 22 14.78 47.60 7.18
N VAL A 23 15.60 48.10 6.25
CA VAL A 23 15.82 47.45 4.94
C VAL A 23 16.51 46.10 5.11
N MET A 24 17.56 46.01 5.93
CA MET A 24 18.21 44.72 6.20
C MET A 24 17.26 43.74 6.90
N ALA A 25 16.43 44.21 7.83
CA ALA A 25 15.44 43.38 8.51
C ALA A 25 14.39 42.82 7.54
N THR A 26 13.88 43.63 6.60
CA THR A 26 12.91 43.15 5.61
C THR A 26 13.51 42.14 4.64
N LEU A 27 14.73 42.39 4.17
CA LEU A 27 15.47 41.45 3.31
C LEU A 27 15.73 40.12 4.02
N ALA A 28 16.11 40.16 5.30
CA ALA A 28 16.31 38.95 6.11
C ALA A 28 15.02 38.13 6.28
N LEU A 29 13.88 38.79 6.53
CA LEU A 29 12.57 38.15 6.63
C LEU A 29 12.13 37.49 5.32
N MET A 30 12.29 38.18 4.19
CA MET A 30 11.97 37.63 2.87
C MET A 30 12.87 36.45 2.51
N ALA A 31 14.16 36.52 2.83
CA ALA A 31 15.09 35.41 2.62
C ALA A 31 14.70 34.16 3.42
N TRP A 32 14.30 34.31 4.70
CA TRP A 32 13.85 33.19 5.54
C TRP A 32 12.57 32.54 4.99
N GLN A 33 11.58 33.34 4.58
CA GLN A 33 10.36 32.82 3.95
C GLN A 33 10.64 32.10 2.63
N GLY A 34 11.60 32.59 1.84
CA GLY A 34 12.04 31.94 0.60
C GLY A 34 12.68 30.57 0.85
N VAL A 35 13.53 30.45 1.88
CA VAL A 35 14.16 29.18 2.26
C VAL A 35 13.11 28.20 2.80
N ASP A 36 12.21 28.63 3.66
CA ASP A 36 11.11 27.79 4.20
C ASP A 36 10.19 27.27 3.09
N GLY A 37 9.90 28.10 2.08
CA GLY A 37 9.13 27.70 0.90
C GLY A 37 9.80 26.57 0.11
N ILE A 38 11.12 26.64 -0.06
CA ILE A 38 11.90 25.60 -0.76
C ILE A 38 11.93 24.30 0.04
N VAL A 39 12.16 24.37 1.36
CA VAL A 39 12.20 23.19 2.24
C VAL A 39 10.84 22.47 2.20
N ARG A 40 9.74 23.20 2.41
CA ARG A 40 8.39 22.61 2.37
C ARG A 40 8.06 21.95 1.03
N THR A 41 8.50 22.56 -0.08
CA THR A 41 8.28 22.00 -1.42
C THR A 41 9.08 20.72 -1.63
N ARG A 42 10.32 20.68 -1.11
CA ARG A 42 11.15 19.47 -1.13
C ARG A 42 10.54 18.36 -0.28
N ASP A 43 10.12 18.66 0.93
CA ASP A 43 9.51 17.69 1.84
C ASP A 43 8.23 17.10 1.23
N ALA A 44 7.37 17.95 0.65
CA ALA A 44 6.16 17.50 -0.04
C ALA A 44 6.49 16.61 -1.26
N SER A 45 7.54 16.92 -2.00
CA SER A 45 7.98 16.13 -3.15
C SER A 45 8.57 14.79 -2.72
N GLN A 46 9.41 14.78 -1.68
CA GLN A 46 9.99 13.56 -1.11
C GLN A 46 8.91 12.62 -0.57
N SER A 47 7.96 13.16 0.20
CA SER A 47 6.80 12.40 0.70
C SER A 47 6.02 11.72 -0.42
N ARG A 48 5.76 12.41 -1.54
CA ARG A 48 5.07 11.83 -2.70
C ARG A 48 5.88 10.74 -3.39
N LEU A 49 7.20 10.89 -3.49
CA LEU A 49 8.09 9.87 -4.05
C LEU A 49 8.09 8.62 -3.17
N GLU A 50 8.22 8.76 -1.85
CA GLU A 50 8.14 7.66 -0.90
C GLU A 50 6.80 6.92 -0.96
N ALA A 51 5.69 7.67 -1.06
CA ALA A 51 4.37 7.10 -1.23
C ALA A 51 4.28 6.26 -2.53
N THR A 52 4.79 6.80 -3.64
CA THR A 52 4.85 6.12 -4.96
C THR A 52 5.67 4.83 -4.91
N LEU A 53 6.86 4.88 -4.29
CA LEU A 53 7.72 3.72 -4.12
C LEU A 53 7.08 2.65 -3.23
N ARG A 54 6.43 3.06 -2.14
CA ARG A 54 5.68 2.16 -1.27
C ARG A 54 4.54 1.49 -2.01
N LEU A 55 3.73 2.25 -2.75
CA LEU A 55 2.64 1.71 -3.57
C LEU A 55 3.18 0.69 -4.59
N GLY A 56 4.22 1.04 -5.35
CA GLY A 56 4.83 0.12 -6.31
C GLY A 56 5.31 -1.18 -5.67
N THR A 57 5.99 -1.08 -4.52
CA THR A 57 6.49 -2.25 -3.78
C THR A 57 5.35 -3.15 -3.29
N VAL A 58 4.30 -2.57 -2.71
CA VAL A 58 3.18 -3.33 -2.16
C VAL A 58 2.37 -3.99 -3.27
N ILE A 59 2.16 -3.30 -4.40
CA ILE A 59 1.47 -3.89 -5.55
C ILE A 59 2.32 -5.02 -6.15
N ALA A 60 3.64 -4.84 -6.29
CA ALA A 60 4.52 -5.92 -6.74
C ALA A 60 4.48 -7.13 -5.81
N GLN A 61 4.47 -6.92 -4.48
CA GLN A 61 4.35 -7.98 -3.49
C GLN A 61 3.01 -8.73 -3.63
N TRP A 62 1.91 -8.01 -3.86
CA TRP A 62 0.59 -8.59 -4.07
C TRP A 62 0.52 -9.40 -5.38
N GLU A 63 1.06 -8.87 -6.48
CA GLU A 63 1.17 -9.57 -7.76
C GLU A 63 2.03 -10.83 -7.64
N GLN A 64 3.14 -10.79 -6.90
CA GLN A 64 4.01 -11.94 -6.66
C GLN A 64 3.31 -13.04 -5.85
N ASP A 65 2.50 -12.67 -4.85
CA ASP A 65 1.71 -13.64 -4.09
C ASP A 65 0.71 -14.37 -5.01
N LEU A 66 0.08 -13.65 -5.93
CA LEU A 66 -0.86 -14.24 -6.89
C LEU A 66 -0.17 -15.03 -8.00
N ALA A 67 0.99 -14.58 -8.50
CA ALA A 67 1.74 -15.27 -9.53
C ALA A 67 2.27 -16.64 -9.05
N SER A 68 2.40 -16.82 -7.74
CA SER A 68 2.81 -18.08 -7.11
C SER A 68 1.64 -18.89 -6.54
N ILE A 69 0.40 -18.54 -6.88
CA ILE A 69 -0.78 -19.27 -6.40
C ILE A 69 -0.68 -20.76 -6.74
N GLN A 70 -1.06 -21.60 -5.78
CA GLN A 70 -0.94 -23.04 -5.89
C GLN A 70 -2.18 -23.70 -5.32
N GLU A 71 -2.83 -24.52 -6.12
CA GLU A 71 -3.96 -25.32 -5.63
C GLU A 71 -3.51 -26.43 -4.68
N THR A 72 -4.37 -26.70 -3.70
CA THR A 72 -4.19 -27.77 -2.71
C THR A 72 -5.51 -28.50 -2.52
N ASP A 73 -5.45 -29.75 -2.06
CA ASP A 73 -6.64 -30.53 -1.70
C ASP A 73 -7.01 -30.42 -0.21
N VAL A 74 -6.27 -29.59 0.54
CA VAL A 74 -6.46 -29.41 2.00
C VAL A 74 -7.33 -28.19 2.28
N VAL A 75 -7.00 -27.06 1.63
CA VAL A 75 -7.69 -25.78 1.81
C VAL A 75 -7.93 -25.13 0.44
N PRO A 76 -8.98 -24.29 0.29
CA PRO A 76 -9.23 -23.62 -0.97
C PRO A 76 -8.06 -22.72 -1.37
N ALA A 77 -7.71 -22.76 -2.66
CA ALA A 77 -6.53 -22.06 -3.18
C ALA A 77 -6.65 -20.53 -3.15
N LEU A 78 -7.88 -20.05 -3.26
CA LEU A 78 -8.24 -18.64 -3.26
C LEU A 78 -9.62 -18.45 -2.64
N THR A 79 -9.74 -17.60 -1.63
CA THR A 79 -11.04 -17.16 -1.11
C THR A 79 -11.04 -15.68 -0.81
N PHE A 80 -12.19 -15.05 -0.98
CA PHE A 80 -12.41 -13.67 -0.59
C PHE A 80 -13.73 -13.57 0.15
N ASP A 81 -13.69 -13.10 1.40
CA ASP A 81 -14.88 -12.94 2.26
C ASP A 81 -15.40 -11.49 2.30
N GLY A 82 -14.89 -10.62 1.41
CA GLY A 82 -15.21 -9.20 1.38
C GLY A 82 -14.29 -8.32 2.25
N SER A 83 -13.62 -8.92 3.23
CA SER A 83 -12.72 -8.23 4.15
C SER A 83 -11.28 -8.73 4.08
N THR A 84 -11.10 -9.98 3.66
CA THR A 84 -9.84 -10.72 3.64
C THR A 84 -9.79 -11.61 2.41
N LEU A 85 -8.72 -11.45 1.63
CA LEU A 85 -8.34 -12.29 0.50
C LEU A 85 -7.31 -13.30 0.99
N ARG A 86 -7.63 -14.59 0.94
CA ARG A 86 -6.73 -15.67 1.31
C ARG A 86 -6.32 -16.42 0.06
N LEU A 87 -5.04 -16.77 -0.01
CA LEU A 87 -4.52 -17.60 -1.08
C LEU A 87 -3.45 -18.54 -0.55
N THR A 88 -3.35 -19.72 -1.15
CA THR A 88 -2.19 -20.59 -0.99
C THR A 88 -1.21 -20.33 -2.12
N ARG A 89 0.05 -20.12 -1.78
CA ARG A 89 1.13 -19.92 -2.75
C ARG A 89 2.27 -20.89 -2.53
N ARG A 90 3.00 -21.19 -3.60
CA ARG A 90 4.25 -21.92 -3.56
C ARG A 90 5.39 -21.03 -3.07
N THR A 91 6.23 -21.60 -2.23
CA THR A 91 7.50 -21.06 -1.76
C THR A 91 8.59 -22.12 -1.96
N ASP A 92 9.85 -21.76 -1.75
CA ASP A 92 10.95 -22.72 -1.85
C ASP A 92 10.87 -23.81 -0.76
N ASP A 93 10.27 -23.49 0.39
CA ASP A 93 10.12 -24.38 1.55
C ASP A 93 8.78 -25.14 1.60
N GLY A 94 7.90 -24.98 0.60
CA GLY A 94 6.61 -25.68 0.52
C GLY A 94 5.45 -24.77 0.12
N ILE A 95 4.29 -24.96 0.77
CA ILE A 95 3.08 -24.17 0.52
C ILE A 95 2.86 -23.21 1.68
N GLN A 96 2.65 -21.93 1.37
CA GLN A 96 2.37 -20.91 2.36
C GLN A 96 0.96 -20.34 2.14
N LEU A 97 0.22 -20.13 3.22
CA LEU A 97 -1.02 -19.37 3.19
C LEU A 97 -0.74 -17.89 3.43
N VAL A 98 -1.20 -17.05 2.52
CA VAL A 98 -1.13 -15.59 2.61
C VAL A 98 -2.53 -15.02 2.71
N ALA A 99 -2.71 -14.04 3.59
CA ALA A 99 -3.95 -13.31 3.74
C ALA A 99 -3.69 -11.81 3.61
N TRP A 100 -4.38 -11.17 2.66
CA TRP A 100 -4.47 -9.72 2.55
C TRP A 100 -5.77 -9.28 3.21
N SER A 101 -5.75 -8.23 4.04
CA SER A 101 -6.96 -7.75 4.72
C SER A 101 -6.95 -6.23 4.85
N LEU A 102 -8.13 -5.62 4.75
CA LEU A 102 -8.30 -4.19 5.02
C LEU A 102 -8.86 -4.05 6.44
N GLN A 103 -8.07 -3.46 7.34
CA GLN A 103 -8.43 -3.35 8.75
C GLN A 103 -8.41 -1.90 9.22
N PRO A 104 -9.33 -1.50 10.12
CA PRO A 104 -9.25 -0.20 10.75
C PRO A 104 -8.01 -0.12 11.63
N SER A 105 -7.31 0.99 11.56
CA SER A 105 -6.12 1.29 12.33
C SER A 105 -6.27 2.66 12.99
N THR A 106 -6.13 2.69 14.30
CA THR A 106 -6.13 3.95 15.07
C THR A 106 -4.73 4.57 15.00
N GLY A 107 -4.66 5.80 14.52
CA GLY A 107 -3.45 6.61 14.50
C GLY A 107 -3.67 8.00 15.11
N PRO A 108 -2.64 8.86 15.11
CA PRO A 108 -2.72 10.22 15.65
C PRO A 108 -3.80 11.08 14.98
N GLU A 109 -4.08 10.80 13.71
CA GLU A 109 -5.02 11.54 12.87
C GLU A 109 -6.44 10.92 12.86
N GLY A 110 -6.71 9.96 13.75
CA GLY A 110 -7.99 9.27 13.87
C GLY A 110 -7.96 7.82 13.37
N VAL A 111 -9.14 7.28 13.05
CA VAL A 111 -9.28 5.91 12.53
C VAL A 111 -9.17 5.96 11.00
N ARG A 112 -8.13 5.31 10.47
CA ARG A 112 -7.95 5.10 9.02
C ARG A 112 -7.84 3.61 8.71
N ASN A 113 -8.19 3.22 7.51
CA ASN A 113 -7.97 1.83 7.09
C ASN A 113 -6.50 1.60 6.71
N GLN A 114 -6.03 0.41 7.04
CA GLN A 114 -4.70 -0.09 6.76
C GLN A 114 -4.83 -1.43 6.03
N TRP A 115 -4.17 -1.55 4.89
CA TRP A 115 -4.02 -2.83 4.22
C TRP A 115 -2.89 -3.62 4.88
N LEU A 116 -3.19 -4.86 5.24
CA LEU A 116 -2.29 -5.76 5.93
C LEU A 116 -2.03 -6.98 5.08
N ARG A 117 -0.79 -7.47 5.13
CA ARG A 117 -0.39 -8.76 4.58
C ARG A 117 0.06 -9.66 5.72
N TRP A 118 -0.65 -10.75 5.94
CA TRP A 118 -0.24 -11.82 6.83
C TRP A 118 0.25 -13.02 6.01
N ALA A 119 1.34 -13.64 6.44
CA ALA A 119 1.86 -14.85 5.82
C ALA A 119 2.15 -15.89 6.91
N GLY A 120 1.56 -17.07 6.77
CA GLY A 120 1.80 -18.20 7.67
C GLY A 120 3.18 -18.82 7.49
N PRO A 121 3.56 -19.80 8.32
CA PRO A 121 4.73 -20.63 8.05
C PRO A 121 4.55 -21.42 6.73
N SER A 122 5.65 -21.75 6.05
CA SER A 122 5.63 -22.69 4.93
C SER A 122 5.32 -24.10 5.45
N ALA A 123 4.36 -24.76 4.83
CA ALA A 123 3.88 -26.09 5.18
C ALA A 123 4.29 -27.10 4.10
N THR A 124 4.87 -28.22 4.53
CA THR A 124 5.20 -29.37 3.67
C THR A 124 4.22 -30.54 3.84
N SER A 125 3.23 -30.40 4.74
CA SER A 125 2.19 -31.39 5.00
C SER A 125 0.84 -30.71 5.25
N SER A 126 -0.25 -31.49 5.23
CA SER A 126 -1.61 -30.97 5.36
C SER A 126 -1.91 -30.35 6.74
N GLY A 127 -1.35 -30.89 7.82
CA GLY A 127 -1.59 -30.42 9.19
C GLY A 127 -1.23 -28.95 9.40
N PRO A 128 0.03 -28.54 9.20
CA PRO A 128 0.46 -27.13 9.34
C PRO A 128 -0.25 -26.17 8.39
N LEU A 129 -0.64 -26.64 7.19
CA LEU A 129 -1.42 -25.86 6.24
C LEU A 129 -2.84 -25.61 6.77
N GLN A 130 -3.49 -26.65 7.31
CA GLN A 130 -4.80 -26.55 7.94
C GLN A 130 -4.79 -25.62 9.16
N GLU A 131 -3.75 -25.70 10.00
CA GLU A 131 -3.57 -24.79 11.13
C GLU A 131 -3.42 -23.34 10.69
N SER A 132 -2.62 -23.10 9.64
CA SER A 132 -2.45 -21.76 9.04
C SER A 132 -3.77 -21.23 8.49
N TRP A 133 -4.59 -22.10 7.88
CA TRP A 133 -5.94 -21.76 7.43
C TRP A 133 -6.85 -21.36 8.58
N LEU A 134 -6.92 -22.15 9.66
CA LEU A 134 -7.72 -21.81 10.84
C LEU A 134 -7.27 -20.48 11.47
N ARG A 135 -5.96 -20.26 11.59
CA ARG A 135 -5.41 -19.00 12.11
C ARG A 135 -5.77 -17.80 11.22
N SER A 136 -5.80 -18.00 9.91
CA SER A 136 -6.18 -16.94 8.97
C SER A 136 -7.62 -16.47 9.14
N GLN A 137 -8.50 -17.29 9.73
CA GLN A 137 -9.90 -16.93 10.01
C GLN A 137 -10.03 -15.95 11.19
N SER A 138 -9.04 -15.92 12.09
CA SER A 138 -9.05 -15.08 13.29
C SER A 138 -8.10 -13.87 13.21
N LEU A 139 -7.76 -13.41 12.00
CA LEU A 139 -6.87 -12.26 11.79
C LEU A 139 -7.62 -10.94 12.02
N GLN A 140 -7.54 -10.40 13.24
CA GLN A 140 -8.15 -9.12 13.62
C GLN A 140 -7.11 -8.12 14.16
N GLY A 141 -7.34 -6.82 13.91
CA GLY A 141 -6.49 -5.71 14.32
C GLY A 141 -5.10 -5.69 13.67
N ASN A 142 -4.09 -6.15 14.40
CA ASN A 142 -2.72 -6.24 13.91
C ASN A 142 -2.13 -7.59 14.32
N PRO A 143 -2.55 -8.67 13.64
CA PRO A 143 -2.17 -10.02 14.03
C PRO A 143 -0.65 -10.21 13.95
N GLN A 144 -0.10 -11.03 14.85
CA GLN A 144 1.33 -11.30 14.87
C GLN A 144 1.80 -11.87 13.51
N GLY A 145 2.92 -11.35 13.01
CA GLY A 145 3.45 -11.71 11.69
C GLY A 145 2.77 -10.98 10.51
N ALA A 146 1.78 -10.11 10.74
CA ALA A 146 1.24 -9.25 9.70
C ALA A 146 2.12 -8.03 9.46
N SER A 147 2.29 -7.68 8.19
CA SER A 147 3.00 -6.49 7.72
C SER A 147 2.00 -5.39 7.36
N ARG A 148 2.23 -4.18 7.86
CA ARG A 148 1.49 -2.97 7.45
C ARG A 148 2.03 -2.49 6.12
N THR A 149 1.17 -2.48 5.10
CA THR A 149 1.58 -2.21 3.72
C THR A 149 1.16 -0.81 3.26
N LEU A 150 -0.14 -0.59 3.01
CA LEU A 150 -0.68 0.66 2.50
C LEU A 150 -1.74 1.25 3.43
N PRO A 151 -1.56 2.49 3.92
CA PRO A 151 -2.61 3.25 4.59
C PRO A 151 -3.53 3.93 3.56
N GLY A 152 -4.60 4.58 4.05
CA GLY A 152 -5.37 5.54 3.27
C GLY A 152 -6.31 4.92 2.23
N ILE A 153 -6.63 3.62 2.36
CA ILE A 153 -7.56 2.93 1.46
C ILE A 153 -8.99 3.07 1.98
N SER A 154 -9.84 3.81 1.27
CA SER A 154 -11.25 3.95 1.63
C SER A 154 -12.07 2.72 1.23
N GLN A 155 -11.74 2.08 0.10
CA GLN A 155 -12.47 0.95 -0.42
C GLN A 155 -11.54 -0.07 -1.06
N TRP A 156 -11.84 -1.36 -0.83
CA TRP A 156 -11.15 -2.47 -1.45
C TRP A 156 -12.16 -3.45 -2.06
N GLN A 157 -12.00 -3.75 -3.34
CA GLN A 157 -12.82 -4.72 -4.05
C GLN A 157 -11.94 -5.68 -4.85
N VAL A 158 -12.46 -6.90 -5.01
CA VAL A 158 -11.80 -7.97 -5.75
C VAL A 158 -12.81 -8.64 -6.69
N TYR A 159 -12.43 -8.72 -7.96
CA TYR A 159 -13.22 -9.40 -8.99
C TYR A 159 -12.46 -10.60 -9.55
N CYS A 160 -13.18 -11.65 -9.86
CA CYS A 160 -12.67 -12.92 -10.36
C CYS A 160 -13.09 -13.03 -11.82
N TYR A 161 -12.16 -13.41 -12.70
CA TYR A 161 -12.45 -13.65 -14.11
C TYR A 161 -12.86 -15.11 -14.33
N ARG A 162 -14.15 -15.32 -14.61
CA ARG A 162 -14.81 -16.63 -14.75
C ARG A 162 -15.76 -16.60 -15.93
N GLY A 163 -15.84 -17.69 -16.71
CA GLY A 163 -16.80 -17.78 -17.81
C GLY A 163 -16.76 -16.59 -18.80
N ASN A 164 -15.58 -16.06 -19.09
CA ASN A 164 -15.35 -14.87 -19.94
C ASN A 164 -15.93 -13.55 -19.40
N ALA A 165 -16.20 -13.45 -18.09
CA ALA A 165 -16.73 -12.25 -17.44
C ALA A 165 -16.04 -11.94 -16.10
N TRP A 166 -16.07 -10.67 -15.71
CA TRP A 166 -15.67 -10.25 -14.37
C TRP A 166 -16.86 -10.36 -13.41
N THR A 167 -16.73 -11.18 -12.38
CA THR A 167 -17.73 -11.32 -11.31
C THR A 167 -17.13 -10.95 -9.97
N ASN A 168 -17.93 -10.55 -8.99
CA ASN A 168 -17.43 -10.35 -7.63
C ASN A 168 -16.86 -11.68 -7.11
N CYS A 169 -15.68 -11.68 -6.47
CA CYS A 169 -15.08 -12.91 -5.97
C CYS A 169 -15.86 -13.59 -4.83
N GLN A 170 -16.78 -12.86 -4.16
CA GLN A 170 -17.71 -13.43 -3.18
C GLN A 170 -18.88 -14.18 -3.83
N SER A 171 -19.15 -13.97 -5.12
CA SER A 171 -20.17 -14.73 -5.83
C SER A 171 -19.76 -16.21 -5.88
N SER A 172 -20.74 -17.10 -5.72
CA SER A 172 -20.57 -18.56 -5.81
C SER A 172 -19.68 -18.90 -7.00
N GLY A 173 -18.55 -19.53 -6.72
CA GLY A 173 -17.60 -19.95 -7.75
C GLY A 173 -18.10 -21.18 -8.50
N ASP A 174 -17.52 -21.39 -9.67
CA ASP A 174 -17.66 -22.66 -10.37
C ASP A 174 -17.09 -23.76 -9.47
N VAL A 175 -17.84 -24.84 -9.33
CA VAL A 175 -17.42 -25.99 -8.52
C VAL A 175 -17.16 -27.18 -9.43
N ALA A 176 -15.97 -27.77 -9.33
CA ALA A 176 -15.66 -29.01 -10.00
C ALA A 176 -16.12 -30.18 -9.14
N ALA A 177 -16.80 -31.15 -9.76
CA ALA A 177 -17.11 -32.41 -9.11
C ALA A 177 -15.79 -33.16 -8.85
N THR A 178 -15.57 -33.58 -7.60
CA THR A 178 -14.46 -34.48 -7.27
C THR A 178 -14.66 -35.82 -7.99
N ALA A 179 -13.66 -36.28 -8.72
CA ALA A 179 -13.66 -37.61 -9.34
C ALA A 179 -13.88 -38.68 -8.25
N GLY A 180 -15.03 -39.36 -8.29
CA GLY A 180 -15.42 -40.37 -7.29
C GLY A 180 -16.64 -40.03 -6.41
N GLY A 181 -17.31 -38.90 -6.62
CA GLY A 181 -18.69 -38.65 -6.16
C GLY A 181 -18.94 -38.53 -4.65
N ALA A 182 -17.93 -38.69 -3.79
CA ALA A 182 -18.09 -38.69 -2.32
C ALA A 182 -17.34 -37.56 -1.60
N GLY A 183 -16.86 -36.54 -2.31
CA GLY A 183 -16.14 -35.39 -1.74
C GLY A 183 -16.93 -34.08 -1.84
N PRO A 184 -16.67 -33.08 -0.97
CA PRO A 184 -17.20 -31.74 -1.15
C PRO A 184 -16.70 -31.15 -2.46
N ALA A 185 -17.56 -30.43 -3.17
CA ALA A 185 -17.23 -29.85 -4.47
C ALA A 185 -16.08 -28.83 -4.32
N LYS A 186 -15.03 -28.97 -5.14
CA LYS A 186 -13.84 -28.11 -5.10
C LYS A 186 -14.13 -26.83 -5.87
N VAL A 187 -13.94 -25.68 -5.24
CA VAL A 187 -14.08 -24.38 -5.94
C VAL A 187 -12.93 -24.26 -6.95
N VAL A 188 -13.30 -24.08 -8.22
CA VAL A 188 -12.35 -23.89 -9.32
C VAL A 188 -11.68 -22.53 -9.15
N LEU A 189 -10.35 -22.52 -9.27
CA LEU A 189 -9.60 -21.28 -9.27
C LEU A 189 -10.06 -20.42 -10.47
N PRO A 190 -10.27 -19.09 -10.35
CA PRO A 190 -10.61 -18.28 -11.51
C PRO A 190 -9.42 -18.17 -12.47
N SER A 191 -9.62 -17.68 -13.69
CA SER A 191 -8.53 -17.50 -14.66
C SER A 191 -7.75 -16.19 -14.47
N GLY A 192 -8.25 -15.30 -13.62
CA GLY A 192 -7.57 -14.08 -13.24
C GLY A 192 -8.33 -13.34 -12.14
N LEU A 193 -7.69 -12.31 -11.61
CA LEU A 193 -8.19 -11.52 -10.50
C LEU A 193 -7.89 -10.04 -10.75
N ARG A 194 -8.91 -9.20 -10.52
CA ARG A 194 -8.82 -7.75 -10.57
C ARG A 194 -8.92 -7.18 -9.16
N LEU A 195 -7.92 -6.41 -8.79
CA LEU A 195 -7.86 -5.59 -7.59
C LEU A 195 -8.34 -4.18 -7.92
N VAL A 196 -9.26 -3.65 -7.10
CA VAL A 196 -9.65 -2.24 -7.13
C VAL A 196 -9.45 -1.65 -5.74
N LEU A 197 -8.58 -0.64 -5.64
CA LEU A 197 -8.31 0.11 -4.43
C LEU A 197 -8.71 1.57 -4.63
N THR A 198 -9.57 2.09 -3.76
CA THR A 198 -9.90 3.52 -3.71
C THR A 198 -9.20 4.14 -2.52
N PHE A 199 -8.58 5.30 -2.71
CA PHE A 199 -7.87 6.04 -1.67
C PHE A 199 -8.71 7.20 -1.14
N SER A 200 -8.57 7.53 0.14
CA SER A 200 -9.34 8.60 0.80
C SER A 200 -8.75 10.00 0.65
N GLY A 201 -7.62 10.15 -0.06
CA GLY A 201 -6.80 11.36 0.00
C GLY A 201 -6.00 11.44 1.31
N GLY A 202 -4.97 12.30 1.35
CA GLY A 202 -4.19 12.62 2.57
C GLY A 202 -2.89 11.84 2.74
N ASP A 203 -2.86 10.54 2.41
CA ASP A 203 -1.67 9.67 2.55
C ASP A 203 -0.78 9.61 1.29
N GLY A 204 -0.83 10.68 0.47
CA GLY A 204 -0.03 10.81 -0.77
C GLY A 204 -0.71 10.30 -2.04
N PHE A 205 -1.89 9.69 -1.94
CA PHE A 205 -2.70 9.24 -3.08
C PHE A 205 -4.16 9.65 -2.97
N ASP A 206 -4.76 9.90 -4.13
CA ASP A 206 -6.18 10.15 -4.31
C ASP A 206 -6.65 9.41 -5.58
N GLY A 207 -7.91 8.98 -5.60
CA GLY A 207 -8.52 8.26 -6.72
C GLY A 207 -8.51 6.73 -6.57
N THR A 208 -8.54 6.05 -7.72
CA THR A 208 -8.72 4.59 -7.80
C THR A 208 -7.57 3.94 -8.57
N LEU A 209 -7.02 2.86 -8.00
CA LEU A 209 -6.07 1.97 -8.65
C LEU A 209 -6.79 0.68 -9.05
N THR A 210 -6.65 0.27 -10.31
CA THR A 210 -7.08 -1.05 -10.80
C THR A 210 -5.89 -1.85 -11.28
N ARG A 211 -5.78 -3.11 -10.84
CA ARG A 211 -4.73 -4.06 -11.25
C ARG A 211 -5.33 -5.40 -11.60
N ASP A 212 -4.98 -5.92 -12.77
CA ASP A 212 -5.46 -7.19 -13.28
C ASP A 212 -4.30 -8.18 -13.32
N VAL A 213 -4.49 -9.37 -12.75
CA VAL A 213 -3.51 -10.46 -12.75
C VAL A 213 -4.17 -11.68 -13.36
N ALA A 214 -3.62 -12.18 -14.46
CA ALA A 214 -4.01 -13.45 -15.03
C ALA A 214 -3.31 -14.59 -14.28
N PHE A 215 -4.03 -15.66 -14.02
CA PHE A 215 -3.41 -16.90 -13.55
C PHE A 215 -3.03 -17.73 -14.79
N GLY A 216 -1.93 -18.48 -14.69
CA GLY A 216 -1.47 -19.33 -15.80
C GLY A 216 -2.57 -20.29 -16.29
N PRO A 217 -2.41 -20.86 -17.50
CA PRO A 217 -3.40 -21.79 -18.05
C PRO A 217 -3.65 -22.90 -17.04
N GLN A 218 -4.91 -23.06 -16.63
CA GLN A 218 -5.29 -24.16 -15.75
C GLN A 218 -5.16 -25.45 -16.55
N ALA A 219 -4.38 -26.39 -16.04
CA ALA A 219 -4.42 -27.75 -16.53
C ALA A 219 -5.83 -28.28 -16.25
N GLN A 220 -6.66 -28.35 -17.30
CA GLN A 220 -7.98 -28.97 -17.26
C GLN A 220 -7.86 -30.46 -16.95
#